data_AF-A0A314ZRN7-F1
#
_entry.id   AF-A0A314ZRN7-F1
#
_cell.length_a   1.000
_cell.length_b   1.000
_cell.length_c   1.000
_cell.angle_alpha   90.00
_cell.angle_beta   90.00
_cell.angle_gamma   90.00
#
_symmetry.space_group_name_H-M   'P 1'
#
loop_
_entity.id
_entity.type
_entity.pdbx_description
1 polymer ?
#
loop_
_entity_poly.entity_id
_entity_poly.type
_entity_poly.pdbx_seq_one_letter_code
_entity_poly.pdbx_strand_id
1 'polypeptide(L)'
;MAPAPIESTLPESSSAGLPFVPERSEAENRRFKDLRSVQWRINLGILPSSSSSSIDDLRRVTADSRRRYAGLRRRLLVDPHPKKDGSSSPDLSIDNPLSQNPDSTWGRFFRNAELEKMVDQDLSRLYPEHGSYFQTPGCQGMLRRILLLWCLRHPECGYRQGMHELLAPLIICSSF
;
A
#
# COMPACT_ATOMS: atom_id res chain seq x y z
N MET A 1 -31.69 -70.57 -27.58
CA MET A 1 -32.47 -69.36 -27.21
C MET A 1 -31.69 -68.68 -26.09
N ALA A 2 -30.99 -67.60 -26.42
CA ALA A 2 -29.93 -67.01 -25.58
C ALA A 2 -30.50 -66.17 -24.44
N PRO A 3 -29.87 -66.13 -23.25
CA PRO A 3 -30.09 -65.08 -22.27
C PRO A 3 -29.19 -63.87 -22.55
N ALA A 4 -29.77 -62.67 -22.45
CA ALA A 4 -29.16 -61.38 -22.77
C ALA A 4 -28.05 -60.97 -21.78
N PRO A 5 -27.04 -60.20 -22.21
CA PRO A 5 -26.07 -59.59 -21.31
C PRO A 5 -26.64 -58.32 -20.67
N ILE A 6 -26.34 -58.14 -19.37
CA ILE A 6 -26.69 -56.96 -18.57
C ILE A 6 -25.68 -55.85 -18.87
N GLU A 7 -26.15 -54.76 -19.46
CA GLU A 7 -25.37 -53.56 -19.78
C GLU A 7 -25.33 -52.62 -18.55
N SER A 8 -24.13 -52.42 -18.00
CA SER A 8 -23.89 -51.51 -16.86
C SER A 8 -23.61 -50.10 -17.38
N THR A 9 -24.65 -49.27 -17.44
CA THR A 9 -24.56 -47.86 -17.83
C THR A 9 -24.22 -47.00 -16.60
N LEU A 10 -22.99 -46.49 -16.51
CA LEU A 10 -22.60 -45.37 -15.64
C LEU A 10 -22.65 -44.07 -16.49
N PRO A 11 -23.22 -42.96 -15.99
CA PRO A 11 -23.22 -41.70 -16.74
C PRO A 11 -21.88 -40.98 -16.64
N GLU A 12 -21.36 -40.54 -17.80
CA GLU A 12 -20.24 -39.59 -17.90
C GLU A 12 -20.63 -38.24 -17.27
N SER A 13 -19.92 -37.84 -16.21
CA SER A 13 -19.99 -36.49 -15.68
C SER A 13 -19.26 -35.53 -16.62
N SER A 14 -20.02 -34.68 -17.31
CA SER A 14 -19.52 -33.55 -18.08
C SER A 14 -18.64 -32.64 -17.22
N SER A 15 -17.39 -32.46 -17.64
CA SER A 15 -16.52 -31.38 -17.15
C SER A 15 -17.01 -30.07 -17.76
N ALA A 16 -17.86 -29.36 -17.03
CA ALA A 16 -18.24 -28.00 -17.35
C ALA A 16 -17.00 -27.09 -17.24
N GLY A 17 -16.73 -26.34 -18.32
CA GLY A 17 -15.54 -25.51 -18.48
C GLY A 17 -15.32 -24.53 -17.34
N LEU A 18 -14.12 -24.57 -16.76
CA LEU A 18 -13.60 -23.48 -15.95
C LEU A 18 -13.33 -22.26 -16.85
N PRO A 19 -13.56 -21.03 -16.37
CA PRO A 19 -13.24 -19.84 -17.12
C PRO A 19 -11.74 -19.78 -17.41
N PHE A 20 -11.40 -19.58 -18.68
CA PHE A 20 -10.06 -19.34 -19.19
C PHE A 20 -9.42 -18.18 -18.42
N VAL A 21 -8.60 -18.50 -17.43
CA VAL A 21 -7.63 -17.56 -16.86
C VAL A 21 -6.58 -17.40 -17.95
N PRO A 22 -6.38 -16.20 -18.53
CA PRO A 22 -5.36 -16.03 -19.55
C PRO A 22 -4.03 -16.39 -18.91
N GLU A 23 -3.41 -17.45 -19.44
CA GLU A 23 -2.10 -17.95 -19.06
C GLU A 23 -1.10 -16.81 -19.34
N ARG A 24 -0.88 -16.01 -18.29
CA ARG A 24 0.01 -14.86 -18.33
C ARG A 24 1.38 -15.41 -18.66
N SER A 25 1.87 -15.10 -19.86
CA SER A 25 2.99 -15.79 -20.48
C SER A 25 4.17 -15.97 -19.52
N GLU A 26 4.57 -17.22 -19.27
CA GLU A 26 5.71 -17.54 -18.40
C GLU A 26 7.04 -16.92 -18.89
N ALA A 27 7.06 -16.48 -20.15
CA ALA A 27 8.16 -15.82 -20.83
C ALA A 27 8.35 -14.35 -20.42
N GLU A 28 7.27 -13.59 -20.21
CA GLU A 28 7.34 -12.17 -19.81
C GLU A 28 8.04 -12.00 -18.46
N ASN A 29 7.89 -13.01 -17.59
CA ASN A 29 8.39 -12.95 -16.23
C ASN A 29 9.91 -13.20 -16.12
N ARG A 30 10.67 -13.44 -17.20
CA ARG A 30 12.08 -13.90 -17.16
C ARG A 30 13.13 -12.82 -16.95
N ARG A 31 12.89 -11.60 -17.43
CA ARG A 31 13.93 -10.55 -17.49
C ARG A 31 14.49 -10.13 -16.12
N PHE A 32 13.67 -10.21 -15.07
CA PHE A 32 14.03 -9.72 -13.73
C PHE A 32 13.79 -10.75 -12.63
N LYS A 33 13.71 -12.06 -12.96
CA LYS A 33 13.44 -13.13 -11.98
C LYS A 33 14.40 -13.10 -10.79
N ASP A 34 15.67 -12.80 -11.06
CA ASP A 34 16.72 -12.77 -10.05
C ASP A 34 16.78 -11.44 -9.28
N LEU A 35 16.12 -10.40 -9.79
CA LEU A 35 16.04 -9.08 -9.16
C LEU A 35 14.72 -8.93 -8.43
N ARG A 36 14.62 -9.53 -7.24
CA ARG A 36 13.41 -9.53 -6.40
C ARG A 36 12.78 -8.14 -6.29
N SER A 37 13.56 -7.12 -5.96
CA SER A 37 13.03 -5.75 -5.83
C SER A 37 12.40 -5.19 -7.11
N VAL A 38 12.90 -5.55 -8.30
CA VAL A 38 12.32 -5.16 -9.59
C VAL A 38 11.09 -6.02 -9.89
N GLN A 39 11.18 -7.33 -9.70
CA GLN A 39 10.10 -8.27 -9.94
C GLN A 39 8.86 -7.96 -9.09
N TRP A 40 9.05 -7.63 -7.81
CA TRP A 40 7.95 -7.21 -6.93
C TRP A 40 7.26 -5.95 -7.44
N ARG A 41 8.02 -4.95 -7.90
CA ARG A 41 7.44 -3.73 -8.48
C ARG A 41 6.67 -3.99 -9.77
N ILE A 42 7.07 -4.98 -10.56
CA ILE A 42 6.33 -5.41 -11.76
C ILE A 42 5.04 -6.15 -11.35
N ASN A 43 5.14 -7.11 -10.41
CA ASN A 43 3.99 -7.88 -9.92
C ASN A 43 2.91 -7.01 -9.28
N LEU A 44 3.33 -5.97 -8.55
CA LEU A 44 2.44 -4.97 -7.94
C LEU A 44 1.90 -3.92 -8.94
N GLY A 45 2.27 -4.01 -10.23
CA GLY A 45 1.81 -3.08 -11.27
C GLY A 45 2.41 -1.68 -11.18
N ILE A 46 3.50 -1.49 -10.42
CA ILE A 46 4.19 -0.20 -10.28
C ILE A 46 5.06 0.07 -11.51
N LEU A 47 5.71 -0.96 -12.05
CA LEU A 47 6.52 -0.90 -13.25
C LEU A 47 5.83 -1.64 -14.40
N PRO A 48 6.00 -1.17 -15.64
CA PRO A 48 5.44 -1.85 -16.80
C PRO A 48 6.04 -3.26 -16.95
N SER A 49 5.17 -4.24 -17.20
CA SER A 49 5.54 -5.66 -17.34
C SER A 49 5.92 -6.06 -18.77
N SER A 50 5.64 -5.21 -19.76
CA SER A 50 5.84 -5.54 -21.17
C SER A 50 7.32 -5.78 -21.47
N SER A 51 7.64 -6.89 -22.12
CA SER A 51 9.02 -7.25 -22.51
C SER A 51 9.68 -6.21 -23.41
N SER A 52 8.90 -5.38 -24.09
CA SER A 52 9.33 -4.25 -24.92
C SER A 52 9.68 -2.98 -24.15
N SER A 53 9.41 -2.90 -22.84
CA SER A 53 9.68 -1.70 -22.06
C SER A 53 11.19 -1.45 -21.94
N SER A 54 11.64 -0.26 -22.34
CA SER A 54 13.05 0.12 -22.20
C SER A 54 13.42 0.32 -20.73
N ILE A 55 14.71 0.20 -20.43
CA ILE A 55 15.24 0.59 -19.11
C ILE A 55 14.91 2.06 -18.80
N ASP A 56 14.90 2.92 -19.82
CA ASP A 56 14.56 4.33 -19.66
C ASP A 56 13.07 4.55 -19.35
N ASP A 57 12.18 3.66 -19.82
CA ASP A 57 10.78 3.66 -19.41
C ASP A 57 10.64 3.32 -17.93
N LEU A 58 11.33 2.27 -17.46
CA LEU A 58 11.33 1.88 -16.05
C LEU A 58 11.87 3.00 -15.15
N ARG A 59 12.95 3.66 -15.58
CA ARG A 59 13.53 4.81 -14.88
C ARG A 59 12.55 5.98 -14.83
N ARG A 60 11.90 6.32 -15.94
CA ARG A 60 10.92 7.40 -16.02
C ARG A 60 9.75 7.15 -15.07
N VAL A 61 9.13 5.97 -15.14
CA VAL A 61 7.99 5.60 -14.28
C VAL A 61 8.39 5.61 -12.80
N THR A 62 9.58 5.13 -12.46
CA THR A 62 10.11 5.19 -11.10
C THR A 62 10.29 6.64 -10.61
N ALA A 63 10.88 7.50 -11.45
CA ALA A 63 11.10 8.91 -11.13
C ALA A 63 9.77 9.67 -10.93
N ASP A 64 8.78 9.43 -11.79
CA ASP A 64 7.45 10.04 -11.67
C ASP A 64 6.73 9.60 -10.40
N SER A 65 6.79 8.31 -10.06
CA SER A 65 6.21 7.79 -8.82
C SER A 65 6.88 8.40 -7.57
N ARG A 66 8.21 8.54 -7.57
CA ARG A 66 8.94 9.24 -6.49
C ARG A 66 8.57 10.72 -6.39
N ARG A 67 8.44 11.42 -7.51
CA ARG A 67 7.99 12.83 -7.56
C ARG A 67 6.58 12.99 -7.00
N ARG A 68 5.65 12.12 -7.40
CA ARG A 68 4.26 12.12 -6.90
C ARG A 68 4.21 11.88 -5.40
N TYR A 69 4.95 10.88 -4.89
CA TYR A 69 5.07 10.61 -3.47
C TYR A 69 5.65 11.81 -2.69
N ALA A 70 6.74 12.41 -3.18
CA ALA A 70 7.34 13.60 -2.57
C ALA A 70 6.37 14.80 -2.54
N GLY A 71 5.55 14.96 -3.58
CA GLY A 71 4.48 15.95 -3.63
C GLY A 71 3.39 15.69 -2.59
N LEU A 72 2.90 14.44 -2.49
CA LEU A 72 1.92 14.04 -1.47
C LEU A 72 2.46 14.28 -0.05
N ARG A 73 3.70 13.86 0.20
CA ARG A 73 4.37 14.10 1.49
C ARG A 73 4.39 15.57 1.87
N ARG A 74 4.75 16.44 0.93
CA ARG A 74 4.76 17.90 1.15
C ARG A 74 3.39 18.51 1.39
N ARG A 75 2.31 17.92 0.87
CA ARG A 75 0.96 18.45 1.06
C ARG A 75 0.26 17.94 2.30
N LEU A 76 0.51 16.68 2.67
CA LEU A 76 -0.27 15.98 3.70
C LEU A 76 0.47 15.83 5.03
N LEU A 77 1.81 15.75 5.01
CA LEU A 77 2.62 15.55 6.23
C LEU A 77 3.50 16.75 6.60
N VAL A 78 3.65 17.75 5.72
CA VAL A 78 4.31 19.00 6.11
C VAL A 78 3.23 19.90 6.68
N ASP A 79 3.47 20.37 7.90
CA ASP A 79 2.49 21.01 8.78
C ASP A 79 1.51 21.96 8.06
N PRO A 80 0.21 21.86 8.36
CA PRO A 80 -0.80 22.80 7.89
C PRO A 80 -0.81 24.09 8.68
N HIS A 81 0.24 24.41 9.47
CA HIS A 81 0.40 25.75 10.00
C HIS A 81 0.48 26.69 8.80
N PRO A 82 -0.57 27.49 8.53
CA PRO A 82 -0.44 28.50 7.50
C PRO A 82 0.73 29.36 7.95
N LYS A 83 1.61 29.70 7.01
CA LYS A 83 2.47 30.86 7.23
C LYS A 83 1.53 31.94 7.75
N LYS A 84 1.88 32.53 8.89
CA LYS A 84 1.20 33.68 9.47
C LYS A 84 1.41 34.85 8.51
N ASP A 85 0.78 34.80 7.35
CA ASP A 85 0.63 35.92 6.45
C ASP A 85 -0.34 36.83 7.22
N GLY A 86 0.20 37.92 7.77
CA GLY A 86 -0.39 38.71 8.86
C GLY A 86 -1.68 39.47 8.54
N SER A 87 -2.56 38.93 7.71
CA SER A 87 -3.78 39.59 7.21
C SER A 87 -5.08 38.82 7.48
N SER A 88 -5.06 37.65 8.12
CA SER A 88 -6.29 36.92 8.46
C SER A 88 -6.16 36.33 9.86
N SER A 89 -6.77 36.98 10.86
CA SER A 89 -6.97 36.33 12.15
C SER A 89 -7.84 35.10 11.93
N PRO A 90 -7.43 33.89 12.37
CA PRO A 90 -8.32 32.74 12.34
C PRO A 90 -9.57 33.08 13.16
N ASP A 91 -10.75 32.79 12.62
CA ASP A 91 -11.99 32.94 13.36
C ASP A 91 -11.96 32.01 14.58
N LEU A 92 -11.65 32.58 15.75
CA LEU A 92 -11.49 31.84 17.00
C LEU A 92 -12.79 31.15 17.44
N SER A 93 -13.93 31.53 16.87
CA SER A 93 -15.20 30.82 17.10
C SER A 93 -15.24 29.45 16.40
N ILE A 94 -14.50 29.29 15.29
CA ILE A 94 -14.42 28.05 14.51
C ILE A 94 -13.11 27.29 14.80
N ASP A 95 -11.99 27.99 14.97
CA ASP A 95 -10.64 27.43 15.12
C ASP A 95 -10.13 27.58 16.56
N ASN A 96 -10.64 26.73 17.46
CA ASN A 96 -10.21 26.65 18.87
C ASN A 96 -10.04 25.18 19.32
N PRO A 97 -9.25 24.90 20.37
CA PRO A 97 -8.95 23.53 20.81
C PRO A 97 -10.16 22.74 21.30
N LEU A 98 -11.29 23.40 21.57
CA LEU A 98 -12.56 22.78 21.98
C LEU A 98 -13.59 22.79 20.84
N SER A 99 -13.20 23.20 19.63
CA SER A 99 -14.11 23.26 18.49
C SER A 99 -14.59 21.86 18.13
N GLN A 100 -15.91 21.70 18.07
CA GLN A 100 -16.53 20.47 17.58
C GLN A 100 -16.59 20.41 16.05
N ASN A 101 -16.13 21.46 15.36
CA ASN A 101 -16.11 21.48 13.91
C ASN A 101 -15.04 20.49 13.39
N PRO A 102 -15.42 19.46 12.60
CA PRO A 102 -14.48 18.48 12.07
C PRO A 102 -13.45 19.11 11.12
N ASP A 103 -13.76 20.24 10.49
CA ASP A 103 -12.88 20.94 9.56
C ASP A 103 -11.95 21.95 10.25
N SER A 104 -12.09 22.13 11.57
CA SER A 104 -11.18 22.97 12.34
C SER A 104 -9.74 22.46 12.30
N THR A 105 -8.79 23.39 12.40
CA THR A 105 -7.36 23.12 12.50
C THR A 105 -7.06 22.19 13.68
N TRP A 106 -7.72 22.43 14.82
CA TRP A 106 -7.59 21.60 16.02
C TRP A 106 -8.21 20.21 15.86
N GLY A 107 -9.40 20.10 15.26
CA GLY A 107 -10.02 18.82 14.96
C GLY A 107 -9.14 17.95 14.06
N ARG A 108 -8.54 18.54 13.02
CA ARG A 108 -7.56 17.84 12.17
C ARG A 108 -6.30 17.45 12.94
N PHE A 109 -5.78 18.33 13.79
CA PHE A 109 -4.61 18.04 14.62
C PHE A 109 -4.85 16.84 15.54
N PHE A 110 -5.94 16.82 16.30
CA PHE A 110 -6.24 15.72 17.22
C PHE A 110 -6.45 14.40 16.49
N ARG A 111 -7.16 14.40 15.35
CA ARG A 111 -7.30 13.18 14.53
C ARG A 111 -5.96 12.67 14.01
N ASN A 112 -5.10 13.56 13.55
CA ASN A 112 -3.76 13.18 13.08
C ASN A 112 -2.89 12.63 14.22
N ALA A 113 -2.95 13.24 15.40
CA ALA A 113 -2.21 12.78 16.59
C ALA A 113 -2.71 11.40 17.07
N GLU A 114 -4.02 11.17 17.05
CA GLU A 114 -4.60 9.86 17.38
C GLU A 114 -4.18 8.79 16.37
N LEU A 115 -4.22 9.12 15.08
CA LEU A 115 -3.75 8.25 14.00
C LEU A 115 -2.25 7.90 14.17
N GLU A 116 -1.41 8.89 14.46
CA GLU A 116 0.03 8.69 14.69
C GLU A 116 0.28 7.79 15.90
N LYS A 117 -0.45 8.01 17.00
CA LYS A 117 -0.38 7.16 18.20
C LYS A 117 -0.74 5.70 17.90
N MET A 118 -1.81 5.45 17.14
CA MET A 118 -2.21 4.09 16.76
C MET A 118 -1.13 3.40 15.92
N VAL A 119 -0.57 4.10 14.94
CA VAL A 119 0.51 3.59 14.09
C VAL A 119 1.75 3.28 14.94
N ASP A 120 2.15 4.16 15.85
CA ASP A 120 3.32 3.97 16.70
C ASP A 120 3.19 2.78 17.64
N GLN A 121 2.03 2.61 18.24
CA GLN A 121 1.75 1.46 19.10
C GLN A 121 1.89 0.15 18.34
N ASP A 122 1.42 0.10 17.09
CA ASP A 122 1.52 -1.07 16.23
C ASP A 122 2.96 -1.33 15.75
N LEU A 123 3.68 -0.28 15.35
CA LEU A 123 5.06 -0.44 14.88
C LEU A 123 6.03 -0.87 15.98
N SER A 124 5.80 -0.47 17.23
CA SER A 124 6.63 -0.89 18.37
C SER A 124 6.62 -2.40 18.63
N ARG A 125 5.57 -3.10 18.20
CA ARG A 125 5.41 -4.56 18.36
C ARG A 125 5.64 -5.35 17.07
N LEU A 126 6.08 -4.70 15.98
CA LEU A 126 6.30 -5.35 14.70
C LEU A 126 7.55 -6.25 14.73
N TYR A 127 7.33 -7.56 14.61
CA TYR A 127 8.36 -8.61 14.51
C TYR A 127 9.56 -8.47 15.47
N PRO A 128 9.33 -8.44 16.80
CA PRO A 128 10.41 -8.29 17.79
C PRO A 128 11.48 -9.39 17.69
N GLU A 129 11.09 -10.60 17.26
CA GLU A 129 11.96 -11.78 17.17
C GLU A 129 12.84 -11.82 15.92
N HIS A 130 12.47 -11.13 14.83
CA HIS A 130 13.12 -11.27 13.50
C HIS A 130 14.28 -10.27 13.24
N GLY A 131 14.95 -9.83 14.31
CA GLY A 131 16.09 -8.93 14.27
C GLY A 131 15.71 -7.45 14.39
N SER A 132 16.69 -6.63 14.75
CA SER A 132 16.48 -5.21 15.11
C SER A 132 16.14 -4.30 13.92
N TYR A 133 16.13 -4.81 12.68
CA TYR A 133 15.91 -3.99 11.47
C TYR A 133 14.61 -3.18 11.54
N PHE A 134 13.49 -3.84 11.88
CA PHE A 134 12.20 -3.17 12.00
C PHE A 134 12.14 -2.21 13.17
N GLN A 135 12.98 -2.39 14.19
CA GLN A 135 13.06 -1.51 15.35
C GLN A 135 14.02 -0.33 15.13
N THR A 136 14.75 -0.29 14.02
CA THR A 136 15.62 0.85 13.71
C THR A 136 14.80 2.13 13.50
N PRO A 137 15.28 3.30 13.98
CA PRO A 137 14.59 4.58 13.77
C PRO A 137 14.33 4.89 12.29
N GLY A 138 15.24 4.47 11.40
CA GLY A 138 15.11 4.64 9.95
C GLY A 138 13.94 3.84 9.36
N CYS A 139 13.82 2.55 9.72
CA CYS A 139 12.73 1.70 9.25
C CYS A 139 11.38 2.12 9.83
N GLN A 140 11.33 2.33 11.15
CA GLN A 140 10.16 2.87 11.86
C GLN A 140 9.65 4.18 11.25
N GLY A 141 10.56 5.13 11.00
CA GLY A 141 10.24 6.40 10.37
C GLY A 141 9.75 6.26 8.92
N MET A 142 10.16 5.22 8.19
CA MET A 142 9.67 4.93 6.85
C MET A 142 8.27 4.33 6.87
N LEU A 143 8.06 3.30 7.70
CA LEU A 143 6.77 2.63 7.89
C LEU A 143 5.70 3.62 8.36
N ARG A 144 5.98 4.36 9.44
CA ARG A 144 5.08 5.40 9.96
C ARG A 144 4.66 6.36 8.87
N ARG A 145 5.62 6.90 8.13
CA ARG A 145 5.38 7.90 7.08
C ARG A 145 4.49 7.37 5.96
N ILE A 146 4.73 6.13 5.51
CA ILE A 146 3.92 5.51 4.44
C ILE A 146 2.50 5.28 4.94
N LEU A 147 2.33 4.73 6.14
CA LEU A 147 1.01 4.46 6.73
C LEU A 147 0.22 5.74 6.96
N LEU A 148 0.83 6.77 7.56
CA LEU A 148 0.20 8.07 7.76
C LEU A 148 -0.22 8.69 6.42
N LEU A 149 0.65 8.68 5.41
CA LEU A 149 0.30 9.22 4.09
C LEU A 149 -0.86 8.48 3.45
N TRP A 150 -0.89 7.15 3.58
CA TRP A 150 -1.97 6.34 3.02
C TRP A 150 -3.31 6.66 3.70
N CYS A 151 -3.32 6.76 5.03
CA CYS A 151 -4.54 7.04 5.80
C CYS A 151 -5.05 8.46 5.57
N LEU A 152 -4.16 9.46 5.49
CA LEU A 152 -4.55 10.84 5.16
C LEU A 152 -5.08 10.98 3.73
N ARG A 153 -4.67 10.09 2.82
CA ARG A 153 -5.17 10.07 1.44
C ARG A 153 -6.52 9.38 1.30
N HIS A 154 -6.83 8.44 2.20
CA HIS A 154 -8.04 7.61 2.20
C HIS A 154 -8.73 7.69 3.58
N PRO A 155 -9.29 8.86 3.94
CA PRO A 155 -9.92 9.06 5.24
C PRO A 155 -11.12 8.12 5.49
N GLU A 156 -11.76 7.63 4.43
CA GLU A 156 -12.83 6.64 4.47
C GLU A 156 -12.39 5.26 4.98
N CYS A 157 -11.11 4.92 4.79
CA CYS A 157 -10.53 3.65 5.23
C CYS A 157 -9.91 3.74 6.62
N GLY A 158 -9.21 4.85 6.89
CA GLY A 158 -8.44 5.06 8.10
C GLY A 158 -7.32 4.05 8.31
N TYR A 159 -6.70 4.08 9.49
CA TYR A 159 -5.75 3.05 9.89
C TYR A 159 -6.47 1.86 10.52
N ARG A 160 -6.01 0.65 10.19
CA ARG A 160 -6.49 -0.60 10.78
C ARG A 160 -5.31 -1.44 11.24
N GLN A 161 -5.48 -2.08 12.40
CA GLN A 161 -4.50 -3.01 12.93
C GLN A 161 -4.16 -4.09 11.88
N GLY A 162 -2.87 -4.36 11.72
CA GLY A 162 -2.33 -5.30 10.72
C GLY A 162 -1.83 -4.64 9.43
N MET A 163 -2.21 -3.40 9.13
CA MET A 163 -1.68 -2.68 7.94
C MET A 163 -0.15 -2.55 7.97
N HIS A 164 0.45 -2.41 9.14
CA HIS A 164 1.90 -2.37 9.33
C HIS A 164 2.57 -3.71 8.98
N GLU A 165 1.92 -4.84 9.26
CA GLU A 165 2.41 -6.18 8.92
C GLU A 165 2.30 -6.46 7.42
N LEU A 166 1.29 -5.90 6.74
CA LEU A 166 1.19 -5.97 5.27
C LEU A 166 2.30 -5.15 4.58
N LEU A 167 2.64 -3.99 5.15
CA LEU A 167 3.68 -3.11 4.60
C LEU A 167 5.10 -3.67 4.84
N ALA A 168 5.33 -4.35 5.95
CA ALA A 168 6.65 -4.80 6.36
C ALA A 168 7.38 -5.69 5.32
N PRO A 169 6.77 -6.73 4.72
CA PRO A 169 7.37 -7.52 3.65
C PRO A 169 7.74 -6.69 2.42
N LEU A 170 6.95 -5.67 2.08
CA LEU A 170 7.23 -4.79 0.93
C LEU A 170 8.50 -3.95 1.14
N ILE A 171 8.74 -3.52 2.39
CA ILE A 171 9.96 -2.80 2.75
C ILE A 171 11.19 -3.71 2.64
N ILE A 172 11.11 -4.95 3.14
CA ILE A 172 12.20 -5.92 3.01
C ILE A 172 12.48 -6.19 1.52
N CYS A 173 11.46 -6.55 0.74
CA CYS A 173 11.64 -6.93 -0.66
C CYS A 173 12.11 -5.77 -1.55
N SER A 174 11.95 -4.52 -1.10
CA SER A 174 12.41 -3.33 -1.84
C SER A 174 13.82 -2.88 -1.45
N SER A 175 14.34 -3.35 -0.30
CA SER A 175 15.62 -2.90 0.28
C SER A 175 16.81 -3.80 -0.06
N PHE A 176 16.56 -5.01 -0.59
CA PHE A 176 17.58 -6.02 -0.94
C PHE A 176 17.44 -6.51 -2.38
#